data_AF-A0A4Y2V6A7-F1
#
_entry.id   AF-A0A4Y2V6A7-F1
#
_cell.length_a   1.000
_cell.length_b   1.000
_cell.length_c   1.000
_cell.angle_alpha   90.00
_cell.angle_beta   90.00
_cell.angle_gamma   90.00
#
_symmetry.space_group_name_H-M   'P 1'
#
loop_
_entity.id
_entity.type
_entity.pdbx_description
1 polymer ?
#
loop_
_entity_poly.entity_id
_entity_poly.type
_entity_poly.pdbx_seq_one_letter_code
_entity_poly.pdbx_strand_id
1 'polypeptide(L)'
;MLENDIIQPSKSPWASPLHLVSKKDGTLRPCGDYRLLNAQTIPDRYPIPRIEDFHHILKQTKIFSKIDLFKAYFQIPISEDDKQKTAIITPFGLYEFNVMSFGLRNAPSMFQRFINEVFFGLDFVFAYLDDILVAFSTEDEHSEQLKVVFSRLEQYGLRINLGKSVMGVNQLEFLGYMITPEGSKPLPEKVNVILNYRLPETVHELRTFLGLINFYRRYIKDAAKNQAVLHDYLKGTKKKDKSKISWTTEAKEKYEQCKKDLANATLLSFPDPDSPLALFTDASDYAVGSVLQQFEEDSWKPLAFFSKKLTNAQKGYSTYDRELLGIYLSIKQFKHILEGRQFTIYTDHKPLMFAFQQKNEKASSRQLRHLQYISEFSTDIRHIGGKKISLQIRYPG
;
A
#
# COMPACT_ATOMS: atom_id res chain seq x y z
N MET A 1 30.10 -16.38 3.14
CA MET A 1 29.96 -15.33 2.09
C MET A 1 31.13 -15.41 1.12
N LEU A 2 32.38 -15.39 1.60
CA LEU A 2 33.59 -15.63 0.80
C LEU A 2 33.50 -16.91 -0.04
N GLU A 3 33.19 -18.04 0.59
CA GLU A 3 33.04 -19.35 -0.10
C GLU A 3 31.95 -19.37 -1.19
N ASN A 4 31.01 -18.41 -1.15
CA ASN A 4 29.90 -18.32 -2.12
C ASN A 4 30.10 -17.15 -3.10
N ASP A 5 31.30 -16.57 -3.15
CA ASP A 5 31.65 -15.44 -4.00
C ASP A 5 30.74 -14.19 -3.86
N ILE A 6 30.08 -14.05 -2.72
CA ILE A 6 29.23 -12.87 -2.43
C ILE A 6 30.11 -11.65 -2.11
N ILE A 7 31.24 -11.90 -1.45
CA ILE A 7 32.24 -10.89 -1.08
C ILE A 7 33.63 -11.40 -1.42
N GLN A 8 34.57 -10.48 -1.57
CA GLN A 8 36.00 -10.74 -1.76
C GLN A 8 36.85 -9.84 -0.86
N PRO A 9 38.10 -10.21 -0.52
CA PRO A 9 39.04 -9.32 0.16
C PRO A 9 39.23 -8.03 -0.64
N SER A 10 39.26 -6.89 0.04
CA SER A 10 39.33 -5.57 -0.61
C SER A 10 40.56 -4.79 -0.17
N LYS A 11 41.05 -3.93 -1.07
CA LYS A 11 42.04 -2.87 -0.81
C LYS A 11 41.45 -1.48 -1.06
N SER A 12 40.11 -1.39 -1.02
CA SER A 12 39.36 -0.19 -1.37
C SER A 12 39.74 1.01 -0.50
N PRO A 13 39.78 2.22 -1.07
CA PRO A 13 39.86 3.45 -0.29
C PRO A 13 38.54 3.79 0.44
N TRP A 14 37.46 3.06 0.15
CA TRP A 14 36.16 3.18 0.82
C TRP A 14 36.04 2.20 1.97
N ALA A 15 35.22 2.55 2.96
CA ALA A 15 35.00 1.69 4.11
C ALA A 15 33.69 2.05 4.82
N SER A 16 32.79 1.08 4.94
CA SER A 16 31.56 1.18 5.73
C SER A 16 31.60 0.17 6.89
N PRO A 17 31.17 0.51 8.11
CA PRO A 17 31.09 -0.47 9.20
C PRO A 17 30.13 -1.62 8.87
N LEU A 18 30.46 -2.85 9.26
CA LEU A 18 29.52 -3.96 9.21
C LEU A 18 28.47 -3.84 10.32
N HIS A 19 27.20 -4.05 9.96
CA HIS A 19 26.07 -4.15 10.88
C HIS A 19 25.39 -5.52 10.74
N LEU A 20 25.12 -6.18 11.87
CA LEU A 20 24.45 -7.47 11.91
C LEU A 20 22.99 -7.28 12.30
N VAL A 21 22.08 -7.70 11.43
CA VAL A 21 20.63 -7.63 11.67
C VAL A 21 20.07 -9.02 11.93
N SER A 22 19.41 -9.22 13.06
CA SER A 22 18.72 -10.48 13.35
C SER A 22 17.48 -10.65 12.48
N LYS A 23 17.35 -11.80 11.83
CA LYS A 23 16.12 -12.22 11.16
C LYS A 23 15.14 -12.85 12.16
N LYS A 24 13.89 -12.99 11.73
CA LYS A 24 12.83 -13.66 12.51
C LYS A 24 13.18 -15.13 12.84
N ASP A 25 13.96 -15.79 11.99
CA ASP A 25 14.44 -17.16 12.19
C ASP A 25 15.66 -17.26 13.12
N GLY A 26 16.09 -16.15 13.74
CA GLY A 26 17.27 -16.09 14.60
C GLY A 26 18.61 -16.00 13.85
N THR A 27 18.62 -16.16 12.52
CA THR A 27 19.85 -16.03 11.72
C THR A 27 20.28 -14.57 11.60
N LEU A 28 21.60 -14.33 11.54
CA LEU A 28 22.14 -12.99 11.35
C LEU A 28 22.29 -12.67 9.87
N ARG A 29 21.92 -11.44 9.49
CA ARG A 29 22.14 -10.88 8.16
C ARG A 29 23.24 -9.80 8.25
N PRO A 30 24.41 -10.04 7.63
CA PRO A 30 25.43 -9.00 7.50
C PRO A 30 25.01 -7.96 6.48
N CYS A 31 25.04 -6.68 6.88
CA CYS A 31 24.71 -5.52 6.06
C CYS A 31 25.78 -4.44 6.28
N GLY A 32 26.23 -3.77 5.22
CA GLY A 32 27.07 -2.57 5.38
C GLY A 32 26.23 -1.39 5.89
N ASP A 33 26.78 -0.61 6.80
CA ASP A 33 26.22 0.69 7.18
C ASP A 33 26.57 1.75 6.12
N TYR A 34 25.87 1.70 4.99
CA TYR A 34 26.12 2.56 3.83
C TYR A 34 25.51 3.96 3.95
N ARG A 35 25.19 4.47 5.15
CA ARG A 35 24.55 5.80 5.29
C ARG A 35 25.35 6.91 4.62
N LEU A 36 26.67 6.92 4.78
CA LEU A 36 27.56 7.92 4.17
C LEU A 36 27.69 7.72 2.66
N LEU A 37 27.85 6.47 2.21
CA LEU A 37 27.87 6.14 0.78
C LEU A 37 26.56 6.56 0.08
N ASN A 38 25.42 6.25 0.70
CA ASN A 38 24.09 6.57 0.20
C ASN A 38 23.85 8.08 0.07
N ALA A 39 24.50 8.90 0.93
CA ALA A 39 24.42 10.36 0.84
C ALA A 39 25.14 10.91 -0.40
N GLN A 40 26.21 10.24 -0.84
CA GLN A 40 26.98 10.61 -2.03
C GLN A 40 26.44 9.92 -3.31
N THR A 41 25.61 8.90 -3.16
CA THR A 41 25.04 8.14 -4.29
C THR A 41 23.86 8.89 -4.89
N ILE A 42 23.91 9.12 -6.21
CA ILE A 42 22.80 9.71 -6.96
C ILE A 42 21.57 8.79 -6.83
N PRO A 43 20.41 9.32 -6.39
CA PRO A 43 19.22 8.50 -6.19
C PRO A 43 18.66 8.04 -7.53
N ASP A 44 18.53 6.72 -7.71
CA ASP A 44 17.70 6.16 -8.78
C ASP A 44 16.22 6.33 -8.40
N ARG A 45 15.42 6.87 -9.32
CA ARG A 45 13.99 7.15 -9.14
C ARG A 45 13.11 6.21 -9.96
N TYR A 46 13.61 5.03 -10.31
CA TYR A 46 12.79 4.00 -10.94
C TYR A 46 11.51 3.75 -10.11
N PRO A 47 10.33 3.76 -10.74
CA PRO A 47 9.07 3.63 -10.02
C PRO A 47 8.93 2.23 -9.45
N ILE A 48 8.68 2.17 -8.14
CA ILE A 48 8.27 0.94 -7.47
C ILE A 48 6.74 0.95 -7.42
N PRO A 49 6.06 -0.13 -7.85
CA PRO A 49 4.61 -0.21 -7.80
C PRO A 49 4.12 -0.03 -6.37
N ARG A 50 2.89 0.42 -6.20
CA ARG A 50 2.27 0.40 -4.88
C ARG A 50 1.97 -1.04 -4.52
N ILE A 51 2.03 -1.35 -3.22
CA ILE A 51 1.66 -2.67 -2.75
C ILE A 51 0.23 -2.99 -3.18
N GLU A 52 -0.66 -2.01 -3.21
CA GLU A 52 -2.04 -2.21 -3.64
C GLU A 52 -2.21 -2.59 -5.11
N ASP A 53 -1.21 -2.40 -5.97
CA ASP A 53 -1.37 -2.56 -7.41
C ASP A 53 -1.51 -4.03 -7.83
N PHE A 54 -1.17 -5.01 -6.96
CA PHE A 54 -1.37 -6.43 -7.27
C PHE A 54 -2.84 -6.78 -7.53
N HIS A 55 -3.79 -5.99 -7.02
CA HIS A 55 -5.22 -6.27 -7.19
C HIS A 55 -5.64 -6.26 -8.66
N HIS A 56 -4.91 -5.54 -9.54
CA HIS A 56 -5.25 -5.38 -10.95
C HIS A 56 -5.16 -6.68 -11.77
N ILE A 57 -4.33 -7.64 -11.34
CA ILE A 57 -4.15 -8.91 -12.07
C ILE A 57 -5.01 -10.05 -11.51
N LEU A 58 -5.79 -9.79 -10.46
CA LEU A 58 -6.46 -10.84 -9.69
C LEU A 58 -7.94 -11.02 -10.05
N LYS A 59 -8.50 -10.14 -10.89
CA LYS A 59 -9.90 -10.24 -11.27
C LYS A 59 -10.18 -11.58 -11.98
N GLN A 60 -11.23 -12.29 -11.54
CA GLN A 60 -11.65 -13.61 -12.06
C GLN A 60 -10.63 -14.75 -11.88
N THR A 61 -9.51 -14.51 -11.19
CA THR A 61 -8.54 -15.55 -10.86
C THR A 61 -8.96 -16.33 -9.60
N LYS A 62 -8.57 -17.60 -9.54
CA LYS A 62 -8.92 -18.51 -8.43
C LYS A 62 -7.72 -19.23 -7.85
N ILE A 63 -6.71 -19.45 -8.67
CA ILE A 63 -5.49 -20.19 -8.33
C ILE A 63 -4.36 -19.17 -8.25
N PHE A 64 -3.62 -19.18 -7.14
CA PHE A 64 -2.57 -18.21 -6.86
C PHE A 64 -1.25 -18.92 -6.58
N SER A 65 -0.14 -18.25 -6.87
CA SER A 65 1.19 -18.67 -6.47
C SER A 65 2.04 -17.49 -6.07
N LYS A 66 2.81 -17.68 -5.00
CA LYS A 66 3.87 -16.79 -4.57
C LYS A 66 5.21 -17.46 -4.83
N ILE A 67 6.06 -16.82 -5.62
CA ILE A 67 7.43 -17.27 -5.86
C ILE A 67 8.37 -16.37 -5.03
N ASP A 68 9.15 -16.98 -4.15
CA ASP A 68 10.18 -16.32 -3.34
C ASP A 68 11.54 -16.51 -4.02
N LEU A 69 12.29 -15.44 -4.24
CA LEU A 69 13.63 -15.53 -4.84
C LEU A 69 14.69 -15.80 -3.76
N PHE A 70 15.60 -16.74 -4.03
CA PHE A 70 16.64 -17.12 -3.07
C PHE A 70 17.68 -16.01 -2.91
N LYS A 71 17.63 -15.27 -1.79
CA LYS A 71 18.58 -14.17 -1.52
C LYS A 71 18.64 -13.18 -2.69
N ALA A 72 17.48 -12.76 -3.20
CA ALA A 72 17.26 -11.95 -4.39
C ALA A 72 18.38 -10.92 -4.72
N TYR A 73 18.74 -10.05 -3.78
CA TYR A 73 19.78 -9.04 -4.01
C TYR A 73 21.16 -9.63 -4.33
N PHE A 74 21.55 -10.74 -3.67
CA PHE A 74 22.84 -11.39 -3.94
C PHE A 74 22.88 -12.12 -5.29
N GLN A 75 21.80 -12.15 -6.06
CA GLN A 75 21.80 -12.70 -7.41
C GLN A 75 22.19 -11.65 -8.47
N ILE A 76 22.27 -10.37 -8.08
CA ILE A 76 22.54 -9.27 -9.02
C ILE A 76 23.98 -8.81 -8.87
N PRO A 77 24.84 -8.93 -9.90
CA PRO A 77 26.21 -8.45 -9.85
C PRO A 77 26.31 -6.93 -9.66
N ILE A 78 27.34 -6.48 -8.95
CA ILE A 78 27.74 -5.08 -8.92
C ILE A 78 28.79 -4.86 -10.02
N SER A 79 28.69 -3.73 -10.73
CA SER A 79 29.70 -3.29 -11.70
C SER A 79 31.09 -3.27 -11.06
N GLU A 80 32.12 -3.75 -11.76
CA GLU A 80 33.49 -3.85 -11.24
C GLU A 80 34.00 -2.52 -10.65
N ASP A 81 33.72 -1.39 -11.32
CA ASP A 81 34.15 -0.06 -10.89
C ASP A 81 33.50 0.39 -9.56
N ASP A 82 32.33 -0.17 -9.24
CA ASP A 82 31.52 0.18 -8.08
C ASP A 82 31.70 -0.77 -6.89
N LYS A 83 32.26 -1.98 -7.11
CA LYS A 83 32.48 -2.97 -6.03
C LYS A 83 33.23 -2.38 -4.86
N GLN A 84 34.32 -1.66 -5.13
CA GLN A 84 35.15 -1.00 -4.10
C GLN A 84 34.34 -0.08 -3.18
N LYS A 85 33.27 0.55 -3.66
CA LYS A 85 32.44 1.48 -2.87
C LYS A 85 31.64 0.73 -1.80
N THR A 86 31.40 -0.57 -2.00
CA THR A 86 30.69 -1.44 -1.06
C THR A 86 31.59 -2.06 0.00
N ALA A 87 32.84 -1.62 0.09
CA ALA A 87 33.78 -2.17 1.07
C ALA A 87 33.25 -2.03 2.51
N ILE A 88 33.24 -3.14 3.23
CA ILE A 88 32.84 -3.28 4.62
C ILE A 88 34.04 -3.59 5.52
N ILE A 89 34.18 -2.83 6.60
CA ILE A 89 35.17 -3.08 7.65
C ILE A 89 34.59 -4.11 8.62
N THR A 90 35.37 -5.16 8.87
CA THR A 90 35.11 -6.17 9.90
C THR A 90 36.32 -6.30 10.83
N PRO A 91 36.17 -6.91 12.02
CA PRO A 91 37.31 -7.25 12.88
C PRO A 91 38.35 -8.17 12.21
N PHE A 92 38.00 -8.81 11.09
CA PHE A 92 38.81 -9.81 10.38
C PHE A 92 39.37 -9.28 9.05
N GLY A 93 39.26 -7.98 8.78
CA GLY A 93 39.75 -7.33 7.56
C GLY A 93 38.69 -6.58 6.77
N LEU A 94 39.09 -6.08 5.61
CA LEU A 94 38.28 -5.33 4.67
C LEU A 94 37.81 -6.25 3.54
N TYR A 95 36.51 -6.23 3.27
CA TYR A 95 35.90 -7.02 2.21
C TYR A 95 34.96 -6.16 1.39
N GLU A 96 34.77 -6.44 0.11
CA GLU A 96 33.81 -5.76 -0.76
C GLU A 96 32.85 -6.75 -1.40
N PHE A 97 31.68 -6.29 -1.81
CA PHE A 97 30.64 -7.14 -2.39
C PHE A 97 30.79 -7.27 -3.90
N ASN A 98 30.72 -8.51 -4.39
CA ASN A 98 30.63 -8.81 -5.82
C ASN A 98 29.20 -8.67 -6.36
N VAL A 99 28.21 -8.79 -5.47
CA VAL A 99 26.79 -8.78 -5.76
C VAL A 99 26.06 -7.78 -4.87
N MET A 100 24.89 -7.32 -5.31
CA MET A 100 24.14 -6.25 -4.66
C MET A 100 23.82 -6.62 -3.22
N SER A 101 24.13 -5.71 -2.29
CA SER A 101 23.96 -5.94 -0.87
C SER A 101 22.86 -5.08 -0.25
N PHE A 102 22.34 -5.55 0.88
CA PHE A 102 21.37 -4.80 1.66
C PHE A 102 21.99 -3.49 2.18
N GLY A 103 21.19 -2.44 2.22
CA GLY A 103 21.59 -1.13 2.73
C GLY A 103 22.02 -0.14 1.65
N LEU A 104 22.30 -0.59 0.43
CA LEU A 104 22.55 0.30 -0.71
C LEU A 104 21.28 1.05 -1.11
N ARG A 105 21.41 2.36 -1.32
CA ARG A 105 20.28 3.26 -1.61
C ARG A 105 19.43 2.81 -2.79
N ASN A 106 20.08 2.45 -3.90
CA ASN A 106 19.40 2.17 -5.17
C ASN A 106 19.06 0.68 -5.35
N ALA A 107 19.38 -0.18 -4.38
CA ALA A 107 19.16 -1.62 -4.52
C ALA A 107 17.70 -2.00 -4.81
N PRO A 108 16.69 -1.43 -4.11
CA PRO A 108 15.29 -1.73 -4.41
C PRO A 108 14.87 -1.27 -5.82
N SER A 109 15.27 -0.06 -6.23
CA SER A 109 14.94 0.50 -7.54
C SER A 109 15.57 -0.28 -8.69
N MET A 110 16.83 -0.68 -8.52
CA MET A 110 17.52 -1.56 -9.47
C MET A 110 16.79 -2.90 -9.53
N PHE A 111 16.54 -3.55 -8.40
CA PHE A 111 15.88 -4.85 -8.37
C PHE A 111 14.50 -4.82 -9.02
N GLN A 112 13.70 -3.78 -8.74
CA GLN A 112 12.40 -3.61 -9.37
C GLN A 112 12.53 -3.44 -10.89
N ARG A 113 13.51 -2.67 -11.37
CA ARG A 113 13.77 -2.51 -12.80
C ARG A 113 14.10 -3.85 -13.46
N PHE A 114 14.99 -4.60 -12.84
CA PHE A 114 15.42 -5.91 -13.33
C PHE A 114 14.26 -6.90 -13.36
N ILE A 115 13.47 -7.02 -12.28
CA ILE A 115 12.37 -7.98 -12.24
C ILE A 115 11.24 -7.61 -13.22
N ASN A 116 11.03 -6.32 -13.48
CA ASN A 116 10.11 -5.86 -14.53
C ASN A 116 10.61 -6.22 -15.94
N GLU A 117 11.92 -6.20 -16.17
CA GLU A 117 12.53 -6.65 -17.44
C GLU A 117 12.38 -8.17 -17.61
N VAL A 118 12.64 -8.94 -16.55
CA VAL A 118 12.44 -10.40 -16.53
C VAL A 118 11.01 -10.72 -16.98
N PHE A 119 10.01 -10.15 -16.32
CA PHE A 119 8.59 -10.44 -16.59
C PHE A 119 7.94 -9.54 -17.64
N PHE A 120 8.74 -8.84 -18.44
CA PHE A 120 8.21 -7.99 -19.50
C PHE A 120 7.32 -8.81 -20.45
N GLY A 121 6.09 -8.32 -20.66
CA GLY A 121 5.07 -8.95 -21.50
C GLY A 121 4.24 -10.05 -20.81
N LEU A 122 4.38 -10.26 -19.49
CA LEU A 122 3.58 -11.22 -18.73
C LEU A 122 2.58 -10.48 -17.81
N ASP A 123 1.44 -10.06 -18.35
CA ASP A 123 0.45 -9.24 -17.64
C ASP A 123 -0.23 -9.96 -16.45
N PHE A 124 -0.07 -11.28 -16.36
CA PHE A 124 -0.58 -12.13 -15.27
C PHE A 124 0.41 -12.26 -14.09
N VAL A 125 1.57 -11.60 -14.17
CA VAL A 125 2.59 -11.61 -13.13
C VAL A 125 2.65 -10.23 -12.47
N PHE A 126 2.57 -10.21 -11.14
CA PHE A 126 2.85 -9.01 -10.36
C PHE A 126 4.12 -9.22 -9.53
N ALA A 127 5.16 -8.45 -9.82
CA ALA A 127 6.41 -8.48 -9.08
C ALA A 127 6.56 -7.21 -8.22
N TYR A 128 6.70 -7.40 -6.91
CA TYR A 128 7.07 -6.34 -5.99
C TYR A 128 8.39 -6.72 -5.33
N LEU A 129 9.48 -6.10 -5.80
CA LEU A 129 10.83 -6.51 -5.44
C LEU A 129 10.99 -8.04 -5.62
N ASP A 130 11.32 -8.76 -4.55
CA ASP A 130 11.54 -10.22 -4.53
C ASP A 130 10.27 -11.07 -4.35
N ASP A 131 9.12 -10.45 -4.05
CA ASP A 131 7.83 -11.12 -3.94
C ASP A 131 7.14 -11.14 -5.32
N ILE A 132 6.98 -12.32 -5.91
CA ILE A 132 6.35 -12.51 -7.22
C ILE A 132 5.02 -13.24 -7.05
N LEU A 133 3.96 -12.67 -7.60
CA LEU A 133 2.62 -13.22 -7.64
C LEU A 133 2.25 -13.65 -9.06
N VAL A 134 1.70 -14.86 -9.17
CA VAL A 134 1.11 -15.41 -10.39
C VAL A 134 -0.30 -15.84 -10.06
N ALA A 135 -1.27 -15.54 -10.92
CA ALA A 135 -2.67 -15.88 -10.67
C ALA A 135 -3.41 -16.22 -11.96
N PHE A 136 -4.26 -17.26 -11.92
CA PHE A 136 -5.09 -17.70 -13.04
C PHE A 136 -6.43 -18.26 -12.60
N SER A 137 -7.35 -18.42 -13.56
CA SER A 137 -8.72 -18.86 -13.33
C SER A 137 -8.84 -20.37 -13.10
N THR A 138 -7.96 -21.17 -13.72
CA THR A 138 -7.97 -22.64 -13.65
C THR A 138 -6.59 -23.20 -13.30
N GLU A 139 -6.53 -24.40 -12.73
CA GLU A 139 -5.27 -25.04 -12.35
C GLU A 139 -4.41 -25.38 -13.57
N ASP A 140 -5.02 -25.81 -14.67
CA ASP A 140 -4.31 -26.15 -15.92
C ASP A 140 -3.63 -24.93 -16.54
N GLU A 141 -4.37 -23.83 -16.71
CA GLU A 141 -3.81 -22.56 -17.19
C GLU A 141 -2.71 -22.08 -16.25
N HIS A 142 -2.95 -22.14 -14.94
CA HIS A 142 -1.98 -21.72 -13.94
C HIS A 142 -0.67 -22.50 -14.04
N SER A 143 -0.75 -23.82 -14.22
CA SER A 143 0.41 -24.70 -14.39
C SER A 143 1.21 -24.38 -15.65
N GLU A 144 0.55 -24.18 -16.80
CA GLU A 144 1.23 -23.79 -18.04
C GLU A 144 1.94 -22.43 -17.91
N GLN A 145 1.30 -21.49 -17.22
CA GLN A 145 1.84 -20.13 -17.08
C GLN A 145 2.98 -20.06 -16.06
N LEU A 146 2.96 -20.92 -15.04
CA LEU A 146 4.12 -21.14 -14.18
C LEU A 146 5.33 -21.67 -14.95
N LYS A 147 5.16 -22.54 -15.96
CA LYS A 147 6.27 -22.97 -16.82
C LYS A 147 6.90 -21.80 -17.56
N VAL A 148 6.08 -20.89 -18.09
CA VAL A 148 6.56 -19.65 -18.74
C VAL A 148 7.35 -18.79 -17.76
N VAL A 149 6.84 -18.61 -16.55
CA VAL A 149 7.51 -17.85 -15.48
C VAL A 149 8.84 -18.48 -15.08
N PHE A 150 8.89 -19.80 -14.89
CA PHE A 150 10.13 -20.49 -14.54
C PHE A 150 11.15 -20.46 -15.67
N SER A 151 10.71 -20.65 -16.92
CA SER A 151 11.59 -20.51 -18.09
C SER A 151 12.20 -19.11 -18.15
N ARG A 152 11.40 -18.08 -17.86
CA ARG A 152 11.88 -16.70 -17.82
C ARG A 152 12.88 -16.45 -16.68
N LEU A 153 12.60 -16.97 -15.48
CA LEU A 153 13.54 -16.89 -14.36
C LEU A 153 14.87 -17.60 -14.69
N GLU A 154 14.81 -18.78 -15.30
CA GLU A 154 15.97 -19.55 -15.72
C GLU A 154 16.81 -18.80 -16.77
N GLN A 155 16.17 -18.21 -17.79
CA GLN A 155 16.85 -17.41 -18.82
C GLN A 155 17.67 -16.26 -18.24
N TYR A 156 17.18 -15.63 -17.17
CA TYR A 156 17.86 -14.55 -16.46
C TYR A 156 18.75 -15.03 -15.31
N GLY A 157 18.93 -16.35 -15.13
CA GLY A 157 19.78 -16.94 -14.11
C GLY A 157 19.25 -16.80 -12.67
N LEU A 158 17.95 -16.51 -12.51
CA LEU A 158 17.32 -16.33 -11.20
C LEU A 158 16.98 -17.67 -10.54
N ARG A 159 17.35 -17.78 -9.26
CA ARG A 159 17.07 -18.93 -8.41
C ARG A 159 15.91 -18.66 -7.49
N ILE A 160 14.97 -19.61 -7.47
CA ILE A 160 13.82 -19.60 -6.56
C ILE A 160 14.15 -20.32 -5.26
N ASN A 161 13.44 -19.95 -4.21
CA ASN A 161 13.46 -20.59 -2.91
C ASN A 161 12.18 -21.43 -2.76
N LEU A 162 12.26 -22.71 -3.15
CA LEU A 162 11.12 -23.62 -3.11
C LEU A 162 10.49 -23.73 -1.72
N GLY A 163 11.30 -23.74 -0.66
CA GLY A 163 10.80 -23.88 0.71
C GLY A 163 10.00 -22.68 1.24
N LYS A 164 10.06 -21.52 0.57
CA LYS A 164 9.26 -20.33 0.90
C LYS A 164 8.24 -19.96 -0.18
N SER A 165 8.32 -20.61 -1.34
CA SER A 165 7.37 -20.42 -2.41
C SER A 165 6.11 -21.21 -2.10
N VAL A 166 4.96 -20.69 -2.52
CA VAL A 166 3.64 -21.33 -2.38
C VAL A 166 3.04 -21.41 -3.77
N MET A 167 2.62 -22.61 -4.19
CA MET A 167 2.18 -22.84 -5.57
C MET A 167 0.76 -23.43 -5.61
N GLY A 168 -0.03 -22.99 -6.57
CA GLY A 168 -1.34 -23.55 -6.92
C GLY A 168 -2.38 -23.57 -5.79
N VAL A 169 -2.51 -22.49 -5.01
CA VAL A 169 -3.44 -22.44 -3.86
C VAL A 169 -4.61 -21.49 -4.12
N ASN A 170 -5.75 -21.76 -3.48
CA ASN A 170 -6.94 -20.88 -3.57
C ASN A 170 -6.91 -19.74 -2.54
N GLN A 171 -5.95 -19.74 -1.61
CA GLN A 171 -5.79 -18.69 -0.61
C GLN A 171 -4.31 -18.44 -0.40
N LEU A 172 -3.87 -17.18 -0.57
CA LEU A 172 -2.45 -16.84 -0.59
C LEU A 172 -2.13 -15.60 0.24
N GLU A 173 -1.10 -15.70 1.08
CA GLU A 173 -0.55 -14.55 1.80
C GLU A 173 0.44 -13.80 0.88
N PHE A 174 0.13 -12.55 0.56
CA PHE A 174 0.97 -11.74 -0.31
C PHE A 174 1.02 -10.28 0.16
N LEU A 175 2.24 -9.74 0.30
CA LEU A 175 2.52 -8.35 0.73
C LEU A 175 1.73 -7.85 1.96
N GLY A 176 1.41 -8.75 2.90
CA GLY A 176 0.67 -8.41 4.12
C GLY A 176 -0.85 -8.52 4.00
N TYR A 177 -1.36 -9.09 2.90
CA TYR A 177 -2.78 -9.34 2.67
C TYR A 177 -3.05 -10.82 2.46
N MET A 178 -4.28 -11.20 2.77
CA MET A 178 -4.86 -12.49 2.42
C MET A 178 -5.63 -12.34 1.12
N ILE A 179 -5.23 -13.06 0.08
CA ILE A 179 -5.90 -13.12 -1.22
C ILE A 179 -6.76 -14.39 -1.27
N THR A 180 -8.00 -14.25 -1.73
CA THR A 180 -8.93 -15.35 -2.07
C THR A 180 -9.63 -15.01 -3.39
N PRO A 181 -10.35 -15.95 -4.03
CA PRO A 181 -11.05 -15.67 -5.29
C PRO A 181 -12.12 -14.58 -5.15
N GLU A 182 -12.69 -14.43 -3.94
CA GLU A 182 -13.72 -13.43 -3.64
C GLU A 182 -13.16 -12.03 -3.40
N GLY A 183 -11.85 -11.90 -3.13
CA GLY A 183 -11.22 -10.62 -2.86
C GLY A 183 -10.02 -10.69 -1.93
N SER A 184 -9.68 -9.55 -1.34
CA SER A 184 -8.58 -9.42 -0.39
C SER A 184 -9.04 -8.92 0.98
N LYS A 185 -8.30 -9.30 2.01
CA LYS A 185 -8.49 -8.82 3.39
C LYS A 185 -7.17 -8.75 4.15
N PRO A 186 -7.10 -8.03 5.28
CA PRO A 186 -5.94 -8.07 6.17
C PRO A 186 -5.64 -9.50 6.67
N LEU A 187 -4.36 -9.80 6.91
CA LEU A 187 -3.96 -11.10 7.46
C LEU A 187 -4.56 -11.35 8.86
N PRO A 188 -5.17 -12.51 9.13
CA PRO A 188 -5.76 -12.82 10.44
C PRO A 188 -4.78 -12.68 11.60
N GLU A 189 -3.52 -13.09 11.42
CA GLU A 189 -2.48 -12.94 12.44
C GLU A 189 -2.22 -11.47 12.79
N LYS A 190 -2.21 -10.58 11.78
CA LYS A 190 -2.00 -9.15 11.98
C LYS A 190 -3.19 -8.50 12.66
N VAL A 191 -4.40 -8.93 12.32
CA VAL A 191 -5.62 -8.54 13.02
C VAL A 191 -5.55 -8.97 14.48
N ASN A 192 -5.16 -10.22 14.77
CA ASN A 192 -5.02 -10.75 16.14
C ASN A 192 -3.98 -9.99 16.96
N VAL A 193 -2.82 -9.64 16.36
CA VAL A 193 -1.80 -8.81 17.02
C VAL A 193 -2.36 -7.44 17.41
N ILE A 194 -3.22 -6.85 16.57
CA ILE A 194 -3.82 -5.54 16.84
C ILE A 194 -4.94 -5.63 17.87
N LEU A 195 -5.76 -6.69 17.83
CA LEU A 195 -6.77 -6.98 18.85
C LEU A 195 -6.17 -7.18 20.25
N ASN A 196 -5.00 -7.79 20.32
CA ASN A 196 -4.26 -8.01 21.57
C ASN A 196 -3.26 -6.89 21.88
N TYR A 197 -3.24 -5.82 21.09
CA TYR A 197 -2.30 -4.73 21.30
C TYR A 197 -2.64 -3.97 22.60
N ARG A 198 -1.66 -3.93 23.51
CA ARG A 198 -1.78 -3.21 24.78
C ARG A 198 -2.00 -1.73 24.56
N LEU A 199 -2.77 -1.09 25.44
CA LEU A 199 -2.99 0.36 25.37
C LEU A 199 -1.63 1.09 25.38
N PRO A 200 -1.31 1.91 24.36
CA PRO A 200 -0.03 2.60 24.28
C PRO A 200 0.20 3.54 25.47
N GLU A 201 1.32 3.42 26.16
CA GLU A 201 1.64 4.32 27.28
C GLU A 201 2.32 5.60 26.80
N THR A 202 3.01 5.53 25.65
CA THR A 202 3.80 6.63 25.10
C THR A 202 3.32 7.10 23.73
N VAL A 203 3.62 8.35 23.39
CA VAL A 203 3.35 8.94 22.06
C VAL A 203 4.00 8.13 20.93
N HIS A 204 5.20 7.58 21.15
CA HIS A 204 5.87 6.73 20.18
C HIS A 204 5.10 5.43 19.92
N GLU A 205 4.64 4.74 20.98
CA GLU A 205 3.83 3.53 20.85
C GLU A 205 2.49 3.80 20.17
N LEU A 206 1.83 4.92 20.49
CA LEU A 206 0.58 5.32 19.84
C LEU A 206 0.79 5.60 18.34
N ARG A 207 1.90 6.26 17.98
CA ARG A 207 2.25 6.51 16.58
C ARG A 207 2.49 5.21 15.83
N THR A 208 3.16 4.23 16.45
CA THR A 208 3.37 2.90 15.86
C THR A 208 2.04 2.18 15.65
N PHE A 209 1.17 2.18 16.66
CA PHE A 209 -0.18 1.60 16.57
C PHE A 209 -1.01 2.23 15.44
N LEU A 210 -1.07 3.56 15.37
CA LEU A 210 -1.78 4.26 14.30
C LEU A 210 -1.16 4.01 12.92
N GLY A 211 0.16 3.82 12.84
CA GLY A 211 0.84 3.41 11.60
C GLY A 211 0.37 2.04 11.11
N LEU A 212 0.23 1.07 12.01
CA LEU A 212 -0.27 -0.27 11.70
C LEU A 212 -1.71 -0.25 11.19
N ILE A 213 -2.60 0.52 11.83
CA ILE A 213 -3.99 0.64 11.36
C ILE A 213 -4.05 1.37 10.01
N ASN A 214 -3.21 2.39 9.82
CA ASN A 214 -3.18 3.13 8.56
C ASN A 214 -2.72 2.28 7.37
N PHE A 215 -1.90 1.25 7.58
CA PHE A 215 -1.55 0.28 6.54
C PHE A 215 -2.77 -0.46 5.98
N TYR A 216 -3.77 -0.77 6.82
CA TYR A 216 -5.00 -1.45 6.43
C TYR A 216 -6.18 -0.50 6.21
N ARG A 217 -5.94 0.81 6.19
CA ARG A 217 -6.99 1.84 6.13
C ARG A 217 -7.99 1.64 5.01
N ARG A 218 -7.54 1.15 3.84
CA ARG A 218 -8.41 0.92 2.68
C ARG A 218 -9.48 -0.16 2.90
N TYR A 219 -9.33 -1.00 3.92
CA TYR A 219 -10.30 -2.02 4.36
C TYR A 219 -11.17 -1.54 5.52
N ILE A 220 -10.86 -0.36 6.08
CA ILE A 220 -11.53 0.19 7.26
C ILE A 220 -12.40 1.36 6.83
N LYS A 221 -13.70 1.14 6.98
CA LYS A 221 -14.72 2.17 6.86
C LYS A 221 -14.51 3.30 7.86
N ASP A 222 -14.65 4.55 7.42
CA ASP A 222 -14.68 5.76 8.25
C ASP A 222 -13.52 5.87 9.27
N ALA A 223 -12.36 5.27 8.94
CA ALA A 223 -11.22 5.13 9.85
C ALA A 223 -10.79 6.45 10.50
N ALA A 224 -10.87 7.56 9.76
CA ALA A 224 -10.51 8.89 10.25
C ALA A 224 -11.34 9.35 11.45
N LYS A 225 -12.60 8.93 11.61
CA LYS A 225 -13.47 9.39 12.70
C LYS A 225 -12.97 8.89 14.05
N ASN A 226 -12.67 7.61 14.17
CA ASN A 226 -12.18 7.03 15.42
C ASN A 226 -10.71 7.38 15.65
N GLN A 227 -9.90 7.40 14.58
CA GLN A 227 -8.49 7.79 14.67
C GLN A 227 -8.31 9.29 14.97
N ALA A 228 -9.30 10.15 14.69
CA ALA A 228 -9.17 11.59 14.88
C ALA A 228 -8.84 11.98 16.33
N VAL A 229 -9.49 11.34 17.30
CA VAL A 229 -9.27 11.58 18.74
C VAL A 229 -7.85 11.15 19.11
N LEU A 230 -7.41 10.00 18.60
CA LEU A 230 -6.06 9.48 18.84
C LEU A 230 -4.98 10.35 18.21
N HIS A 231 -5.22 10.89 17.01
CA HIS A 231 -4.29 11.80 16.35
C HIS A 231 -4.10 13.13 17.09
N ASP A 232 -5.05 13.56 17.92
CA ASP A 232 -4.90 14.79 18.69
C ASP A 232 -3.77 14.67 19.74
N TYR A 233 -3.51 13.48 20.26
CA TYR A 233 -2.34 13.20 21.11
C TYR A 233 -1.00 13.27 20.37
N LEU A 234 -1.00 13.21 19.04
CA LEU A 234 0.22 13.30 18.24
C LEU A 234 0.55 14.73 17.81
N LYS A 235 -0.36 15.70 18.00
CA LYS A 235 -0.16 17.09 17.57
C LYS A 235 0.97 17.75 18.35
N GLY A 236 1.89 18.41 17.63
CA GLY A 236 3.02 19.12 18.24
C GLY A 236 4.13 18.22 18.82
N THR A 237 3.99 16.89 18.71
CA THR A 237 4.96 15.94 19.27
C THR A 237 6.09 15.60 18.29
N LYS A 238 7.27 15.26 18.81
CA LYS A 238 8.43 14.86 17.99
C LYS A 238 8.28 13.42 17.48
N LYS A 239 8.97 13.06 16.39
CA LYS A 239 8.85 11.74 15.71
C LYS A 239 9.21 10.55 16.63
N LYS A 240 10.11 10.74 17.58
CA LYS A 240 10.54 9.75 18.61
C LYS A 240 10.16 10.17 20.04
N ASP A 241 9.10 10.95 20.17
CA ASP A 241 8.62 11.42 21.47
C ASP A 241 8.11 10.25 22.32
N LYS A 242 8.68 10.08 23.50
CA LYS A 242 8.35 9.03 24.48
C LYS A 242 7.56 9.57 25.66
N SER A 243 7.02 10.79 25.56
CA SER A 243 6.13 11.35 26.58
C SER A 243 4.96 10.42 26.85
N LYS A 244 4.57 10.33 28.14
CA LYS A 244 3.44 9.52 28.58
C LYS A 244 2.13 10.14 28.14
N ILE A 245 1.19 9.30 27.74
CA ILE A 245 -0.15 9.71 27.32
C ILE A 245 -1.09 9.70 28.53
N SER A 246 -1.75 10.83 28.76
CA SER A 246 -2.89 10.89 29.69
C SER A 246 -4.16 10.53 28.96
N TRP A 247 -4.57 9.27 29.08
CA TRP A 247 -5.75 8.74 28.40
C TRP A 247 -7.05 9.22 29.04
N THR A 248 -7.89 9.87 28.26
CA THR A 248 -9.29 10.12 28.64
C THR A 248 -10.15 8.87 28.41
N THR A 249 -11.31 8.79 29.04
CA THR A 249 -12.28 7.69 28.83
C THR A 249 -12.69 7.60 27.36
N GLU A 250 -13.02 8.74 26.74
CA GLU A 250 -13.37 8.81 25.31
C GLU A 250 -12.23 8.28 24.41
N ALA A 251 -10.98 8.67 24.70
CA ALA A 251 -9.84 8.21 23.89
C ALA A 251 -9.61 6.70 24.00
N LYS A 252 -9.85 6.11 25.18
CA LYS A 252 -9.78 4.64 25.36
C LYS A 252 -10.88 3.92 24.59
N GLU A 253 -12.09 4.44 24.60
CA GLU A 253 -13.20 3.89 23.81
C GLU A 253 -12.90 3.94 22.31
N LYS A 254 -12.37 5.07 21.82
CA LYS A 254 -11.95 5.21 20.42
C LYS A 254 -10.79 4.30 20.05
N TYR A 255 -9.86 4.07 20.98
CA TYR A 255 -8.78 3.11 20.81
C TYR A 255 -9.32 1.67 20.62
N GLU A 256 -10.20 1.22 21.50
CA GLU A 256 -10.82 -0.11 21.36
C GLU A 256 -11.70 -0.21 20.12
N GLN A 257 -12.39 0.87 19.75
CA GLN A 257 -13.15 0.89 18.49
C GLN A 257 -12.22 0.74 17.28
N CYS A 258 -11.07 1.42 17.23
CA CYS A 258 -10.10 1.28 16.13
C CYS A 258 -9.62 -0.17 15.98
N LYS A 259 -9.47 -0.91 17.10
CA LYS A 259 -9.10 -2.33 17.07
C LYS A 259 -10.23 -3.18 16.46
N LYS A 260 -11.47 -2.94 16.87
CA LYS A 260 -12.66 -3.61 16.31
C LYS A 260 -12.88 -3.30 14.84
N ASP A 261 -12.63 -2.05 14.42
CA ASP A 261 -12.80 -1.62 13.04
C ASP A 261 -11.89 -2.42 12.09
N LEU A 262 -10.65 -2.73 12.51
CA LEU A 262 -9.76 -3.58 11.73
C LEU A 262 -10.16 -5.06 11.80
N ALA A 263 -10.67 -5.53 12.94
CA ALA A 263 -11.15 -6.91 13.06
C ALA A 263 -12.36 -7.18 12.15
N ASN A 264 -13.21 -6.17 11.97
CA ASN A 264 -14.33 -6.19 11.05
C ASN A 264 -13.97 -5.57 9.69
N ALA A 265 -12.69 -5.66 9.28
CA ALA A 265 -12.23 -5.17 8.00
C ALA A 265 -13.05 -5.78 6.87
N THR A 266 -13.51 -4.93 5.95
CA THR A 266 -14.34 -5.35 4.84
C THR A 266 -13.51 -6.11 3.81
N LEU A 267 -14.06 -7.20 3.26
CA LEU A 267 -13.50 -7.86 2.10
C LEU A 267 -13.57 -6.91 0.89
N LEU A 268 -12.42 -6.63 0.27
CA LEU A 268 -12.38 -5.79 -0.93
C LEU A 268 -12.35 -6.68 -2.17
N SER A 269 -13.22 -6.41 -3.13
CA SER A 269 -13.20 -7.09 -4.43
C SER A 269 -12.02 -6.60 -5.28
N PHE A 270 -11.66 -7.38 -6.30
CA PHE A 270 -10.65 -6.99 -7.28
C PHE A 270 -11.25 -6.07 -8.35
N PRO A 271 -10.53 -5.01 -8.73
CA PRO A 271 -10.99 -4.06 -9.73
C PRO A 271 -11.18 -4.76 -11.08
N ASP A 272 -12.36 -4.60 -11.65
CA ASP A 272 -12.70 -5.06 -12.99
C ASP A 272 -12.67 -3.87 -13.97
N PRO A 273 -11.85 -3.92 -15.04
CA PRO A 273 -11.75 -2.86 -16.05
C PRO A 273 -13.07 -2.54 -16.77
N ASP A 274 -14.02 -3.48 -16.82
CA ASP A 274 -15.27 -3.34 -17.57
C ASP A 274 -16.47 -3.03 -16.67
N SER A 275 -16.39 -3.34 -15.37
CA SER A 275 -17.51 -3.12 -14.44
C SER A 275 -17.77 -1.64 -14.15
N PRO A 276 -19.02 -1.15 -14.18
CA PRO A 276 -19.35 0.22 -13.83
C PRO A 276 -18.87 0.61 -12.43
N LEU A 277 -18.29 1.79 -12.31
CA LEU A 277 -17.77 2.30 -11.03
C LEU A 277 -18.73 3.33 -10.42
N ALA A 278 -18.76 3.34 -9.09
CA ALA A 278 -19.43 4.37 -8.32
C ALA A 278 -18.58 4.84 -7.14
N LEU A 279 -18.52 6.15 -6.98
CA LEU A 279 -17.88 6.80 -5.85
C LEU A 279 -18.95 7.34 -4.90
N PHE A 280 -19.09 6.74 -3.73
CA PHE A 280 -20.00 7.23 -2.70
C PHE A 280 -19.23 8.09 -1.72
N THR A 281 -19.69 9.32 -1.49
CA THR A 281 -19.02 10.30 -0.64
C THR A 281 -19.96 10.86 0.41
N ASP A 282 -19.44 11.08 1.60
CA ASP A 282 -20.14 11.70 2.74
C ASP A 282 -19.17 12.64 3.46
N ALA A 283 -19.61 13.85 3.81
CA ALA A 283 -18.85 14.79 4.62
C ALA A 283 -19.57 15.15 5.93
N SER A 284 -18.91 14.83 7.04
CA SER A 284 -19.31 15.30 8.36
C SER A 284 -18.61 16.61 8.75
N ASP A 285 -19.01 17.19 9.89
CA ASP A 285 -18.35 18.37 10.45
C ASP A 285 -16.86 18.18 10.78
N TYR A 286 -16.41 16.93 10.91
CA TYR A 286 -15.07 16.59 11.41
C TYR A 286 -14.20 15.84 10.40
N ALA A 287 -14.81 15.10 9.48
CA ALA A 287 -14.12 14.23 8.54
C ALA A 287 -14.94 13.99 7.28
N VAL A 288 -14.25 13.70 6.19
CA VAL A 288 -14.83 13.18 4.95
C VAL A 288 -14.60 11.68 4.89
N GLY A 289 -15.57 10.96 4.32
CA GLY A 289 -15.53 9.52 4.08
C GLY A 289 -15.97 9.22 2.65
N SER A 290 -15.40 8.17 2.06
CA SER A 290 -15.87 7.65 0.80
C SER A 290 -15.56 6.18 0.61
N VAL A 291 -16.30 5.55 -0.29
CA VAL A 291 -16.04 4.20 -0.76
C VAL A 291 -16.11 4.20 -2.28
N LEU A 292 -15.10 3.61 -2.91
CA LEU A 292 -15.14 3.26 -4.32
C LEU A 292 -15.72 1.86 -4.44
N GLN A 293 -16.78 1.71 -5.23
CA GLN A 293 -17.44 0.44 -5.48
C GLN A 293 -17.48 0.17 -6.99
N GLN A 294 -17.56 -1.11 -7.35
CA GLN A 294 -17.90 -1.55 -8.70
C GLN A 294 -19.22 -2.32 -8.67
N PHE A 295 -19.98 -2.26 -9.75
CA PHE A 295 -21.23 -3.00 -9.89
C PHE A 295 -20.95 -4.37 -10.50
N GLU A 296 -21.27 -5.43 -9.75
CA GLU A 296 -21.00 -6.81 -10.14
C GLU A 296 -22.04 -7.74 -9.49
N GLU A 297 -22.50 -8.76 -10.23
CA GLU A 297 -23.48 -9.75 -9.74
C GLU A 297 -24.70 -9.07 -9.09
N ASP A 298 -25.27 -8.07 -9.77
CA ASP A 298 -26.41 -7.27 -9.31
C ASP A 298 -26.22 -6.53 -7.96
N SER A 299 -24.98 -6.35 -7.52
CA SER A 299 -24.65 -5.70 -6.24
C SER A 299 -23.43 -4.77 -6.34
N TRP A 300 -23.33 -3.80 -5.42
CA TRP A 300 -22.17 -2.93 -5.33
C TRP A 300 -21.08 -3.55 -4.44
N LYS A 301 -19.96 -3.95 -5.04
CA LYS A 301 -18.81 -4.52 -4.32
C LYS A 301 -17.78 -3.44 -4.00
N PRO A 302 -17.23 -3.38 -2.76
CA PRO A 302 -16.25 -2.37 -2.39
C PRO A 302 -14.86 -2.69 -2.96
N LEU A 303 -14.19 -1.69 -3.52
CA LEU A 303 -12.80 -1.76 -3.99
C LEU A 303 -11.81 -1.14 -3.01
N ALA A 304 -12.20 -0.03 -2.39
CA ALA A 304 -11.42 0.63 -1.36
C ALA A 304 -12.25 1.68 -0.59
N PHE A 305 -11.94 1.84 0.69
CA PHE A 305 -12.42 2.94 1.51
C PHE A 305 -11.39 4.07 1.60
N PHE A 306 -11.90 5.29 1.68
CA PHE A 306 -11.11 6.47 2.00
C PHE A 306 -11.80 7.26 3.11
N SER A 307 -10.99 7.91 3.92
CA SER A 307 -11.48 8.89 4.88
C SER A 307 -10.45 9.99 5.02
N LYS A 308 -10.79 11.12 5.63
CA LYS A 308 -9.80 12.13 6.03
C LYS A 308 -10.36 13.08 7.07
N LYS A 309 -9.60 13.35 8.14
CA LYS A 309 -9.94 14.38 9.12
C LYS A 309 -9.82 15.76 8.47
N LEU A 310 -10.82 16.61 8.68
CA LEU A 310 -10.81 18.00 8.22
C LEU A 310 -9.84 18.84 9.08
N THR A 311 -9.11 19.75 8.44
CA THR A 311 -8.30 20.75 9.14
C THR A 311 -9.18 21.77 9.85
N ASN A 312 -8.63 22.52 10.81
CA ASN A 312 -9.41 23.54 11.55
C ASN A 312 -10.07 24.55 10.60
N ALA A 313 -9.37 24.96 9.53
CA ALA A 313 -9.95 25.84 8.51
C ALA A 313 -11.10 25.16 7.74
N GLN A 314 -10.94 23.88 7.39
CA GLN A 314 -11.95 23.11 6.64
C GLN A 314 -13.21 22.81 7.46
N LYS A 315 -13.09 22.70 8.79
CA LYS A 315 -14.27 22.51 9.66
C LYS A 315 -15.25 23.68 9.58
N GLY A 316 -14.74 24.90 9.41
CA GLY A 316 -15.54 26.11 9.24
C GLY A 316 -16.10 26.32 7.84
N TYR A 317 -15.94 25.36 6.93
CA TYR A 317 -16.52 25.44 5.59
C TYR A 317 -18.03 25.20 5.64
N SER A 318 -18.74 25.78 4.66
CA SER A 318 -20.15 25.47 4.45
C SER A 318 -20.33 23.97 4.16
N THR A 319 -21.52 23.42 4.42
CA THR A 319 -21.82 22.01 4.09
C THR A 319 -21.51 21.69 2.64
N TYR A 320 -21.91 22.58 1.71
CA TYR A 320 -21.61 22.45 0.28
C TYR A 320 -20.11 22.32 0.00
N ASP A 321 -19.29 23.19 0.60
CA ASP A 321 -17.84 23.17 0.43
C ASP A 321 -17.18 21.92 1.01
N ARG A 322 -17.70 21.39 2.12
CA ARG A 322 -17.17 20.16 2.74
C ARG A 322 -17.48 18.93 1.91
N GLU A 323 -18.70 18.84 1.39
CA GLU A 323 -19.12 17.77 0.47
C GLU A 323 -18.33 17.80 -0.83
N LEU A 324 -18.19 18.99 -1.45
CA LEU A 324 -17.36 19.17 -2.65
C LEU A 324 -15.89 18.79 -2.40
N LEU A 325 -15.36 19.18 -1.24
CA LEU A 325 -14.02 18.79 -0.82
C LEU A 325 -13.90 17.27 -0.63
N GLY A 326 -14.93 16.62 -0.10
CA GLY A 326 -15.02 15.17 0.03
C GLY A 326 -14.88 14.47 -1.31
N ILE A 327 -15.63 14.90 -2.32
CA ILE A 327 -15.54 14.39 -3.69
C ILE A 327 -14.13 14.61 -4.25
N TYR A 328 -13.63 15.86 -4.22
CA TYR A 328 -12.31 16.20 -4.73
C TYR A 328 -11.19 15.35 -4.14
N LEU A 329 -11.17 15.19 -2.81
CA LEU A 329 -10.16 14.39 -2.12
C LEU A 329 -10.27 12.90 -2.44
N SER A 330 -11.49 12.40 -2.60
CA SER A 330 -11.75 11.00 -2.93
C SER A 330 -11.28 10.66 -4.34
N ILE A 331 -11.58 11.51 -5.33
CA ILE A 331 -11.07 11.35 -6.70
C ILE A 331 -9.54 11.42 -6.71
N LYS A 332 -8.95 12.35 -5.95
CA LYS A 332 -7.49 12.43 -5.84
C LYS A 332 -6.86 11.16 -5.24
N GLN A 333 -7.52 10.55 -4.25
CA GLN A 333 -7.06 9.29 -3.66
C GLN A 333 -7.17 8.13 -4.66
N PHE A 334 -8.32 8.01 -5.34
CA PHE A 334 -8.64 6.92 -6.25
C PHE A 334 -8.26 7.20 -7.70
N LYS A 335 -7.45 8.24 -7.95
CA LYS A 335 -7.06 8.69 -9.30
C LYS A 335 -6.65 7.51 -10.19
N HIS A 336 -5.73 6.67 -9.71
CA HIS A 336 -5.20 5.50 -10.41
C HIS A 336 -6.25 4.46 -10.86
N ILE A 337 -7.42 4.40 -10.23
CA ILE A 337 -8.52 3.49 -10.61
C ILE A 337 -9.54 4.21 -11.49
N LEU A 338 -9.75 5.50 -11.26
CA LEU A 338 -10.78 6.32 -11.94
C LEU A 338 -10.32 6.90 -13.28
N GLU A 339 -9.02 7.12 -13.45
CA GLU A 339 -8.46 7.74 -14.65
C GLU A 339 -8.79 6.90 -15.90
N GLY A 340 -9.40 7.54 -16.90
CA GLY A 340 -9.84 6.88 -18.13
C GLY A 340 -11.13 6.05 -18.01
N ARG A 341 -11.78 5.99 -16.85
CA ARG A 341 -13.01 5.21 -16.63
C ARG A 341 -14.22 6.11 -16.41
N GLN A 342 -15.38 5.66 -16.88
CA GLN A 342 -16.65 6.30 -16.54
C GLN A 342 -17.14 5.82 -15.18
N PHE A 343 -17.57 6.75 -14.35
CA PHE A 343 -18.12 6.45 -13.03
C PHE A 343 -19.12 7.51 -12.57
N THR A 344 -20.01 7.10 -11.68
CA THR A 344 -21.01 7.98 -11.08
C THR A 344 -20.59 8.38 -9.67
N ILE A 345 -20.74 9.65 -9.34
CA ILE A 345 -20.50 10.17 -7.98
C ILE A 345 -21.84 10.25 -7.25
N TYR A 346 -21.95 9.61 -6.10
CA TYR A 346 -23.11 9.63 -5.23
C TYR A 346 -22.85 10.44 -3.96
N THR A 347 -23.69 11.43 -3.70
CA THR A 347 -23.66 12.31 -2.52
C THR A 347 -25.08 12.53 -1.98
N ASP A 348 -25.23 12.79 -0.68
CA ASP A 348 -26.51 13.11 -0.06
C ASP A 348 -26.81 14.61 -0.10
N HIS A 349 -25.88 15.41 -0.63
CA HIS A 349 -26.03 16.83 -0.76
C HIS A 349 -26.59 17.22 -2.14
N LYS A 350 -27.92 17.31 -2.23
CA LYS A 350 -28.67 17.66 -3.47
C LYS A 350 -28.08 18.83 -4.28
N PRO A 351 -27.61 19.94 -3.68
CA PRO A 351 -27.07 21.05 -4.45
C PRO A 351 -25.89 20.68 -5.36
N LEU A 352 -25.12 19.64 -5.02
CA LEU A 352 -23.97 19.23 -5.83
C LEU A 352 -24.34 18.58 -7.17
N MET A 353 -25.57 18.11 -7.35
CA MET A 353 -26.03 17.64 -8.66
C MET A 353 -25.98 18.75 -9.72
N PHE A 354 -26.17 20.00 -9.29
CA PHE A 354 -26.18 21.17 -10.17
C PHE A 354 -24.82 21.88 -10.21
N ALA A 355 -23.78 21.33 -9.57
CA ALA A 355 -22.49 22.00 -9.41
C ALA A 355 -21.83 22.35 -10.75
N PHE A 356 -21.99 21.49 -11.77
CA PHE A 356 -21.47 21.73 -13.13
C PHE A 356 -22.41 22.55 -14.02
N GLN A 357 -23.65 22.78 -13.60
CA GLN A 357 -24.63 23.61 -14.32
C GLN A 357 -24.66 25.05 -13.81
N GLN A 358 -24.08 25.30 -12.63
CA GLN A 358 -24.04 26.62 -12.02
C GLN A 358 -23.09 27.56 -12.77
N LYS A 359 -23.49 28.83 -12.93
CA LYS A 359 -22.62 29.86 -13.52
C LYS A 359 -21.37 30.07 -12.66
N ASN A 360 -20.20 30.08 -13.31
CA ASN A 360 -18.88 30.24 -12.67
C ASN A 360 -18.76 31.48 -11.77
N GLU A 361 -19.47 32.57 -12.10
CA GLU A 361 -19.50 33.83 -11.34
C GLU A 361 -20.04 33.67 -9.91
N LYS A 362 -20.82 32.61 -9.64
CA LYS A 362 -21.37 32.33 -8.31
C LYS A 362 -20.48 31.40 -7.46
N ALA A 363 -19.44 30.82 -8.04
CA ALA A 363 -18.55 29.89 -7.38
C ALA A 363 -17.29 30.60 -6.87
N SER A 364 -16.85 30.28 -5.65
CA SER A 364 -15.57 30.77 -5.15
C SER A 364 -14.40 30.18 -5.95
N SER A 365 -13.25 30.86 -5.98
CA SER A 365 -12.05 30.35 -6.67
C SER A 365 -11.57 28.98 -6.15
N ARG A 366 -11.92 28.60 -4.91
CA ARG A 366 -11.66 27.26 -4.38
C ARG A 366 -12.61 26.23 -5.00
N GLN A 367 -13.91 26.53 -5.04
CA GLN A 367 -14.91 25.64 -5.64
C GLN A 367 -14.62 25.40 -7.11
N LEU A 368 -14.27 26.45 -7.87
CA LEU A 368 -13.89 26.34 -9.28
C LEU A 368 -12.70 25.40 -9.49
N ARG A 369 -11.63 25.52 -8.68
CA ARG A 369 -10.46 24.62 -8.76
C ARG A 369 -10.82 23.16 -8.47
N HIS A 370 -11.69 22.91 -7.48
CA HIS A 370 -12.13 21.55 -7.20
C HIS A 370 -13.00 21.00 -8.33
N LEU A 371 -13.97 21.79 -8.83
CA LEU A 371 -14.86 21.38 -9.92
C LEU A 371 -14.08 21.12 -11.21
N GLN A 372 -13.12 21.98 -11.56
CA GLN A 372 -12.27 21.78 -12.73
C GLN A 372 -11.54 20.43 -12.64
N TYR A 373 -10.90 20.15 -11.50
CA TYR A 373 -10.25 18.85 -11.31
C TYR A 373 -11.24 17.69 -11.35
N ILE A 374 -12.42 17.80 -10.74
CA ILE A 374 -13.44 16.74 -10.79
C ILE A 374 -13.91 16.49 -12.23
N SER A 375 -14.09 17.55 -13.04
CA SER A 375 -14.56 17.45 -14.42
C SER A 375 -13.60 16.75 -15.37
N GLU A 376 -12.29 16.68 -15.03
CA GLU A 376 -11.31 15.88 -15.76
C GLU A 376 -11.59 14.37 -15.66
N PHE A 377 -12.39 13.94 -14.67
CA PHE A 377 -12.70 12.54 -14.39
C PHE A 377 -14.18 12.20 -14.64
N SER A 378 -15.11 12.94 -14.03
CA SER A 378 -16.54 12.72 -14.21
C SER A 378 -17.35 13.97 -13.89
N THR A 379 -18.45 14.14 -14.62
CA THR A 379 -19.47 15.18 -14.37
C THR A 379 -20.80 14.59 -13.90
N ASP A 380 -20.92 13.26 -13.79
CA ASP A 380 -22.15 12.57 -13.36
C ASP A 380 -22.24 12.53 -11.83
N ILE A 381 -22.87 13.55 -11.24
CA ILE A 381 -23.16 13.62 -9.80
C ILE A 381 -24.65 13.36 -9.57
N ARG A 382 -24.95 12.31 -8.79
CA ARG A 382 -26.32 11.91 -8.46
C ARG A 382 -26.57 11.98 -6.96
N HIS A 383 -27.76 12.44 -6.60
CA HIS A 383 -28.20 12.44 -5.22
C HIS A 383 -28.79 11.09 -4.82
N ILE A 384 -28.40 10.60 -3.64
CA ILE A 384 -29.04 9.47 -2.98
C ILE A 384 -29.16 9.80 -1.48
N GLY A 385 -30.28 9.44 -0.85
CA GLY A 385 -30.55 9.85 0.52
C GLY A 385 -29.48 9.37 1.50
N GLY A 386 -29.09 10.23 2.46
CA GLY A 386 -27.97 9.96 3.39
C GLY A 386 -28.04 8.64 4.15
N LYS A 387 -29.24 8.11 4.45
CA LYS A 387 -29.39 6.75 5.00
C LYS A 387 -28.89 5.66 4.05
N LYS A 388 -29.17 5.78 2.74
CA LYS A 388 -28.71 4.82 1.71
C LYS A 388 -27.21 4.96 1.42
N ILE A 389 -26.65 6.17 1.47
CA ILE A 389 -25.19 6.37 1.41
C ILE A 389 -24.54 5.75 2.63
N SER A 390 -25.03 6.11 3.82
CA SER A 390 -24.55 5.51 5.06
C SER A 390 -24.63 4.00 5.01
N LEU A 391 -25.68 3.41 4.42
CA LEU A 391 -25.81 1.96 4.22
C LEU A 391 -24.80 1.42 3.20
N GLN A 392 -24.59 2.04 2.04
CA GLN A 392 -23.58 1.60 1.06
C GLN A 392 -22.15 1.75 1.59
N ILE A 393 -21.88 2.80 2.37
CA ILE A 393 -20.60 2.96 3.07
C ILE A 393 -20.54 1.99 4.29
N ARG A 394 -21.66 1.64 4.96
CA ARG A 394 -21.70 0.78 6.17
C ARG A 394 -21.70 -0.73 5.86
N TYR A 395 -22.36 -1.13 4.79
CA TYR A 395 -22.64 -2.50 4.37
C TYR A 395 -22.62 -2.55 2.84
N PRO A 396 -21.44 -2.47 2.21
CA PRO A 396 -21.32 -2.73 0.78
C PRO A 396 -21.38 -4.25 0.55
N GLY A 397 -22.58 -4.74 0.28
CA GLY A 397 -22.92 -6.16 0.20
C GLY A 397 -24.30 -6.40 0.79
#